data_AF-A0A1V1NY66-F1
#
_entry.id   AF-A0A1V1NY66-F1
#
_cell.length_a   1.000
_cell.length_b   1.000
_cell.length_c   1.000
_cell.angle_alpha   90.00
_cell.angle_beta   90.00
_cell.angle_gamma   90.00
#
_symmetry.space_group_name_H-M   'P 1'
#
loop_
_entity.id
_entity.type
_entity.pdbx_description
1 polymer ?
#
loop_
_entity_poly.entity_id
_entity_poly.type
_entity_poly.pdbx_seq_one_letter_code
_entity_poly.pdbx_strand_id
1 'polypeptide(L)'
;MIDFSKPSPFISLDDQINVPGFRDIGPIAINYAQDELYVIDNYQSFYVVDTQTNTIDSTPITVSQYPNRIFVSKDGQTIFVCAKYAVTMINAERKFIEGTIALEGIDPYGVTFANNKLYVAEENNDTVYVIDPITQSIRNTISVNDYSYYLIASPDESTLYVSHCVNEGLISVIDTATDTVKTTISLNGNGKCPQGMTIVDSTLFVANSGDGTISRINMMSNLEIICQSSLLSGDQRPEYLVSSTNGKQLYVVHPDDERIMIVDIPSTCPTIKKDLDHSVFSDEREQSIFILDTDICENQPLTFTVSTDKPELFSMKPTISTSGEMHYQPNIKNSGKAQVNISITDPAGYCSASESFYITIIATGYKLSLKKKEEVQFKLMMVMKTSQH
;
A
#
# COMPACT_ATOMS: atom_id res chain seq x y z
N MET A 1 -6.17 -21.93 2.80
CA MET A 1 -6.69 -20.89 3.74
C MET A 1 -5.50 -20.35 4.51
N ILE A 2 -5.32 -19.02 4.57
CA ILE A 2 -4.14 -18.39 5.19
C ILE A 2 -4.25 -18.42 6.72
N ASP A 3 -3.19 -18.86 7.40
CA ASP A 3 -3.08 -18.92 8.86
C ASP A 3 -2.38 -17.66 9.41
N PHE A 4 -3.17 -16.77 9.98
CA PHE A 4 -2.74 -15.48 10.54
C PHE A 4 -2.07 -15.58 11.93
N SER A 5 -1.88 -16.80 12.48
CA SER A 5 -1.21 -16.97 13.78
C SER A 5 0.32 -16.97 13.69
N LYS A 6 0.89 -16.93 12.47
CA LYS A 6 2.33 -16.92 12.23
C LYS A 6 2.82 -15.51 11.89
N PRO A 7 4.05 -15.13 12.33
CA PRO A 7 4.61 -13.79 12.14
C PRO A 7 4.93 -13.42 10.68
N SER A 8 4.52 -14.22 9.71
CA SER A 8 4.46 -13.83 8.30
C SER A 8 3.31 -14.60 7.64
N PRO A 9 2.33 -13.93 7.02
CA PRO A 9 1.25 -14.60 6.31
C PRO A 9 1.80 -15.19 5.00
N PHE A 10 2.20 -16.45 5.04
CA PHE A 10 2.65 -17.18 3.87
C PHE A 10 1.47 -17.87 3.18
N ILE A 11 1.51 -17.98 1.86
CA ILE A 11 0.76 -19.02 1.15
C ILE A 11 1.41 -20.35 1.57
N SER A 12 0.66 -21.22 2.24
CA SER A 12 1.15 -22.58 2.54
C SER A 12 1.47 -23.28 1.23
N LEU A 13 2.59 -24.02 1.16
CA LEU A 13 2.90 -24.93 0.05
C LEU A 13 1.76 -25.94 -0.21
N ASP A 14 0.93 -26.21 0.80
CA ASP A 14 -0.23 -27.10 0.70
C ASP A 14 -1.40 -26.51 -0.12
N ASP A 15 -1.42 -25.19 -0.37
CA ASP A 15 -2.43 -24.49 -1.17
C ASP A 15 -1.97 -24.25 -2.62
N GLN A 16 -0.81 -24.78 -3.05
CA GLN A 16 -0.32 -24.62 -4.42
C GLN A 16 -0.98 -25.60 -5.39
N ILE A 17 -1.50 -25.06 -6.48
CA ILE A 17 -1.92 -25.84 -7.64
C ILE A 17 -0.69 -26.04 -8.55
N ASN A 18 -0.17 -27.27 -8.63
CA ASN A 18 0.91 -27.60 -9.55
C ASN A 18 0.33 -28.12 -10.87
N VAL A 19 0.50 -27.34 -11.93
CA VAL A 19 0.10 -27.70 -13.29
C VAL A 19 1.35 -28.09 -14.08
N PRO A 20 1.61 -29.39 -14.30
CA PRO A 20 2.78 -29.83 -15.04
C PRO A 20 2.63 -29.58 -16.54
N GLY A 21 3.75 -29.47 -17.26
CA GLY A 21 3.76 -29.44 -18.74
C GLY A 21 4.30 -28.15 -19.35
N PHE A 22 4.60 -27.13 -18.55
CA PHE A 22 5.28 -25.92 -19.02
C PHE A 22 6.78 -26.17 -19.18
N ARG A 23 7.39 -25.55 -20.20
CA ARG A 23 8.84 -25.57 -20.42
C ARG A 23 9.59 -24.53 -19.59
N ASP A 24 9.02 -23.33 -19.52
CA ASP A 24 9.58 -22.16 -18.84
C ASP A 24 8.50 -21.09 -18.75
N ILE A 25 7.90 -20.88 -17.58
CA ILE A 25 6.69 -20.05 -17.43
C ILE A 25 7.09 -18.57 -17.51
N GLY A 26 6.38 -17.81 -18.35
CA GLY A 26 6.48 -16.36 -18.45
C GLY A 26 5.22 -15.69 -17.88
N PRO A 27 4.53 -14.82 -18.66
CA PRO A 27 3.41 -14.05 -18.15
C PRO A 27 2.16 -14.91 -17.92
N ILE A 28 1.33 -14.45 -16.98
CA ILE A 28 0.07 -15.07 -16.59
C ILE A 28 -1.05 -14.02 -16.55
N ALA A 29 -2.28 -14.42 -16.86
CA ALA A 29 -3.47 -13.59 -16.67
C ALA A 29 -4.72 -14.41 -16.39
N ILE A 30 -5.65 -13.83 -15.66
CA ILE A 30 -6.95 -14.42 -15.37
C ILE A 30 -8.02 -13.73 -16.21
N ASN A 31 -8.88 -14.53 -16.85
CA ASN A 31 -10.12 -14.06 -17.45
C ASN A 31 -11.28 -14.32 -16.49
N TYR A 32 -11.60 -13.35 -15.65
CA TYR A 32 -12.69 -13.47 -14.67
C TYR A 32 -14.07 -13.68 -15.32
N ALA A 33 -14.27 -13.26 -16.57
CA ALA A 33 -15.55 -13.43 -17.25
C ALA A 33 -15.79 -14.87 -17.71
N GLN A 34 -14.72 -15.63 -17.96
CA GLN A 34 -14.78 -17.02 -18.43
C GLN A 34 -14.26 -18.03 -17.40
N ASP A 35 -13.77 -17.57 -16.23
CA ASP A 35 -13.12 -18.40 -15.20
C ASP A 35 -11.92 -19.19 -15.73
N GLU A 36 -11.11 -18.55 -16.58
CA GLU A 36 -9.96 -19.17 -17.22
C GLU A 36 -8.65 -18.52 -16.78
N LEU A 37 -7.60 -19.36 -16.67
CA LEU A 37 -6.24 -18.92 -16.42
C LEU A 37 -5.42 -19.10 -17.70
N TYR A 38 -4.74 -18.04 -18.11
CA TYR A 38 -3.86 -18.03 -19.27
C TYR A 38 -2.41 -17.95 -18.84
N VAL A 39 -1.58 -18.81 -19.40
CA VAL A 39 -0.14 -18.87 -19.13
C VAL A 39 0.57 -18.89 -20.46
N ILE A 40 1.65 -18.13 -20.61
CA ILE A 40 2.53 -18.24 -21.77
C ILE A 40 3.91 -18.68 -21.31
N ASP A 41 4.56 -19.57 -22.06
CA ASP A 41 5.98 -19.83 -21.83
C ASP A 41 6.84 -18.66 -22.33
N ASN A 42 8.09 -18.55 -21.84
CA ASN A 42 9.02 -17.50 -22.28
C ASN A 42 9.44 -17.61 -23.76
N TYR A 43 8.92 -18.60 -24.50
CA TYR A 43 9.18 -18.78 -25.91
C TYR A 43 8.06 -18.16 -26.75
N GLN A 44 6.92 -18.84 -26.88
CA GLN A 44 5.82 -18.44 -27.77
C GLN A 44 4.53 -19.26 -27.59
N SER A 45 4.43 -20.13 -26.58
CA SER A 45 3.29 -21.04 -26.45
C SER A 45 2.30 -20.49 -25.41
N PHE A 46 1.11 -20.12 -25.87
CA PHE A 46 0.00 -19.67 -25.04
C PHE A 46 -0.87 -20.88 -24.66
N TYR A 47 -1.02 -21.10 -23.36
CA TYR A 47 -1.79 -22.18 -22.76
C TYR A 47 -3.03 -21.63 -22.07
N VAL A 48 -4.12 -22.39 -22.18
CA VAL A 48 -5.30 -22.23 -21.35
C VAL A 48 -5.23 -23.30 -20.27
N VAL A 49 -5.33 -22.87 -19.02
CA VAL A 49 -5.30 -23.72 -17.84
C VAL A 49 -6.71 -23.85 -17.29
N ASP A 50 -7.16 -25.09 -17.18
CA ASP A 50 -8.37 -25.43 -16.43
C ASP A 50 -8.01 -25.47 -14.94
N THR A 51 -8.55 -24.51 -14.19
CA THR A 51 -8.30 -24.32 -12.75
C THR A 51 -9.11 -25.27 -11.86
N GLN A 52 -10.11 -25.97 -12.41
CA GLN A 52 -10.87 -26.99 -11.69
C GLN A 52 -10.17 -28.34 -11.74
N THR A 53 -9.55 -28.67 -12.90
CA THR A 53 -8.86 -29.94 -13.10
C THR A 53 -7.33 -29.84 -12.97
N ASN A 54 -6.79 -28.63 -12.91
CA ASN A 54 -5.34 -28.36 -12.87
C ASN A 54 -4.60 -28.92 -14.08
N THR A 55 -5.18 -28.79 -15.26
CA THR A 55 -4.61 -29.30 -16.52
C THR A 55 -4.47 -28.19 -17.57
N ILE A 56 -3.54 -28.39 -18.50
CA ILE A 56 -3.37 -27.52 -19.67
C ILE A 56 -4.00 -28.14 -20.92
N ASP A 57 -4.50 -27.29 -21.82
CA ASP A 57 -4.76 -27.72 -23.18
C ASP A 57 -3.44 -28.18 -23.85
N SER A 58 -3.46 -29.40 -24.39
CA SER A 58 -2.32 -30.01 -25.09
C SER A 58 -1.98 -29.35 -26.44
N THR A 59 -2.86 -28.47 -26.94
CA THR A 59 -2.65 -27.72 -28.19
C THR A 59 -2.51 -26.22 -27.93
N PRO A 60 -1.33 -25.74 -27.49
CA PRO A 60 -1.13 -24.32 -27.23
C PRO A 60 -1.21 -23.47 -28.50
N ILE A 61 -1.66 -22.23 -28.34
CA ILE A 61 -1.69 -21.23 -29.41
C ILE A 61 -0.28 -20.65 -29.55
N THR A 62 0.27 -20.63 -30.76
CA THR A 62 1.59 -20.03 -31.01
C THR A 62 1.46 -18.52 -31.19
N VAL A 63 2.02 -17.74 -30.26
CA VAL A 63 2.08 -16.27 -30.32
C VAL A 63 3.44 -15.80 -30.85
N SER A 64 3.67 -14.49 -30.86
CA SER A 64 4.99 -13.91 -31.14
C SER A 64 6.01 -14.25 -30.06
N GLN A 65 7.30 -14.25 -30.44
CA GLN A 65 8.40 -14.68 -29.57
C GLN A 65 8.67 -13.70 -28.42
N TYR A 66 9.17 -14.23 -27.30
CA TYR A 66 9.49 -13.48 -26.08
C TYR A 66 8.27 -12.66 -25.59
N PRO A 67 7.20 -13.34 -25.17
CA PRO A 67 6.02 -12.71 -24.64
C PRO A 67 6.32 -12.12 -23.27
N ASN A 68 6.15 -10.81 -23.13
CA ASN A 68 6.38 -10.09 -21.88
C ASN A 68 5.09 -9.99 -21.05
N ARG A 69 3.91 -9.95 -21.70
CA ARG A 69 2.65 -9.69 -20.97
C ARG A 69 1.38 -10.18 -21.64
N ILE A 70 0.41 -10.58 -20.81
CA ILE A 70 -0.97 -10.85 -21.21
C ILE A 70 -1.87 -9.77 -20.62
N PHE A 71 -2.77 -9.24 -21.44
CA PHE A 71 -3.86 -8.38 -20.99
C PHE A 71 -5.18 -8.93 -21.52
N VAL A 72 -6.15 -9.13 -20.64
CA VAL A 72 -7.50 -9.57 -21.00
C VAL A 72 -8.41 -8.35 -21.00
N SER A 73 -9.20 -8.18 -22.07
CA SER A 73 -10.18 -7.10 -22.15
C SER A 73 -11.18 -7.20 -21.00
N LYS A 74 -11.74 -6.05 -20.59
CA LYS A 74 -12.67 -5.98 -19.44
C LYS A 74 -13.93 -6.84 -19.62
N ASP A 75 -14.39 -7.02 -20.85
CA ASP A 75 -15.49 -7.90 -21.21
C ASP A 75 -15.08 -9.39 -21.33
N GLY A 76 -13.79 -9.69 -21.20
CA GLY A 76 -13.22 -11.03 -21.28
C GLY A 76 -13.28 -11.67 -22.66
N GLN A 77 -13.53 -10.90 -23.73
CA GLN A 77 -13.69 -11.43 -25.09
C GLN A 77 -12.40 -11.47 -25.91
N THR A 78 -11.45 -10.58 -25.62
CA THR A 78 -10.20 -10.46 -26.39
C THR A 78 -9.00 -10.49 -25.44
N ILE A 79 -7.99 -11.27 -25.82
CA ILE A 79 -6.73 -11.40 -25.10
C ILE A 79 -5.66 -10.76 -25.97
N PHE A 80 -4.88 -9.86 -25.36
CA PHE A 80 -3.75 -9.19 -25.98
C PHE A 80 -2.47 -9.75 -25.40
N VAL A 81 -1.61 -10.26 -26.26
CA VAL A 81 -0.30 -10.76 -25.89
C VAL A 81 0.75 -9.81 -26.44
N CYS A 82 1.43 -9.13 -25.52
CA CYS A 82 2.56 -8.27 -25.83
C CYS A 82 3.82 -9.11 -25.88
N ALA A 83 4.52 -9.06 -27.00
CA ALA A 83 5.69 -9.87 -27.28
C ALA A 83 6.64 -9.12 -28.22
N LYS A 84 7.85 -9.63 -28.43
CA LYS A 84 8.86 -8.98 -29.26
C LYS A 84 8.29 -8.57 -30.64
N TYR A 85 8.43 -7.28 -30.97
CA TYR A 85 7.94 -6.65 -32.21
C TYR A 85 6.43 -6.72 -32.47
N ALA A 86 5.59 -7.15 -31.53
CA ALA A 86 4.19 -7.37 -31.84
C ALA A 86 3.23 -7.36 -30.64
N VAL A 87 1.97 -7.07 -30.95
CA VAL A 87 0.84 -7.50 -30.11
C VAL A 87 0.00 -8.52 -30.87
N THR A 88 -0.18 -9.70 -30.30
CA THR A 88 -1.11 -10.71 -30.81
C THR A 88 -2.46 -10.58 -30.13
N MET A 89 -3.54 -10.56 -30.92
CA MET A 89 -4.92 -10.56 -30.45
C MET A 89 -5.49 -11.97 -30.58
N ILE A 90 -6.05 -12.51 -29.50
CA ILE A 90 -6.64 -13.84 -29.44
C ILE A 90 -8.10 -13.71 -29.02
N ASN A 91 -8.99 -14.38 -29.74
CA ASN A 91 -10.38 -14.52 -29.33
C ASN A 91 -10.46 -15.42 -28.10
N ALA A 92 -10.96 -14.90 -26.98
CA ALA A 92 -11.01 -15.65 -25.74
C ALA A 92 -11.97 -16.84 -25.83
N GLU A 93 -13.15 -16.72 -26.44
CA GLU A 93 -14.09 -17.85 -26.53
C GLU A 93 -13.59 -18.95 -27.49
N ARG A 94 -13.10 -18.55 -28.67
CA ARG A 94 -12.78 -19.46 -29.77
C ARG A 94 -11.34 -19.92 -29.80
N LYS A 95 -10.47 -19.35 -28.97
CA LYS A 95 -9.06 -19.74 -28.78
C LYS A 95 -8.25 -19.75 -30.09
N PHE A 96 -8.41 -18.71 -30.90
CA PHE A 96 -7.59 -18.49 -32.10
C PHE A 96 -7.14 -17.03 -32.24
N ILE A 97 -6.08 -16.80 -33.02
CA ILE A 97 -5.52 -15.48 -33.28
C ILE A 97 -6.41 -14.70 -34.26
N GLU A 98 -6.97 -13.58 -33.81
CA GLU A 98 -7.76 -12.65 -34.63
C GLU A 98 -6.89 -11.68 -35.42
N GLY A 99 -5.65 -11.47 -34.97
CA GLY A 99 -4.71 -10.59 -35.63
C GLY A 99 -3.38 -10.48 -34.89
N THR A 100 -2.36 -10.00 -35.60
CA THR A 100 -1.06 -9.65 -35.02
C THR A 100 -0.66 -8.28 -35.55
N ILE A 101 -0.44 -7.35 -34.64
CA ILE A 101 -0.09 -5.96 -34.93
C ILE A 101 1.43 -5.86 -34.79
N ALA A 102 2.11 -5.55 -35.90
CA ALA A 102 3.55 -5.32 -35.88
C ALA A 102 3.87 -3.97 -35.22
N LEU A 103 4.89 -3.97 -34.36
CA LEU A 103 5.46 -2.80 -33.71
C LEU A 103 6.84 -2.52 -34.28
N GLU A 104 7.21 -1.25 -34.34
CA GLU A 104 8.54 -0.84 -34.80
C GLU A 104 9.62 -1.04 -33.71
N GLY A 105 9.21 -0.93 -32.45
CA GLY A 105 10.04 -1.20 -31.28
C GLY A 105 10.38 -2.68 -31.09
N ILE A 106 11.46 -2.93 -30.36
CA ILE A 106 12.07 -4.25 -30.22
C ILE A 106 11.67 -4.96 -28.94
N ASP A 107 11.21 -4.23 -27.91
CA ASP A 107 10.93 -4.78 -26.58
C ASP A 107 9.70 -4.13 -25.91
N PRO A 108 8.49 -4.49 -26.37
CA PRO A 108 7.27 -4.01 -25.76
C PRO A 108 6.98 -4.81 -24.47
N TYR A 109 6.83 -4.13 -23.34
CA TYR A 109 6.68 -4.77 -22.02
C TYR A 109 5.25 -4.72 -21.51
N GLY A 110 4.72 -3.51 -21.32
CA GLY A 110 3.38 -3.32 -20.79
C GLY A 110 2.35 -3.17 -21.89
N VAL A 111 1.15 -3.71 -21.66
CA VAL A 111 -0.01 -3.51 -22.52
C VAL A 111 -1.24 -3.28 -21.65
N THR A 112 -2.08 -2.31 -22.02
CA THR A 112 -3.37 -2.05 -21.38
C THR A 112 -4.38 -1.48 -22.37
N PHE A 113 -5.65 -1.58 -22.04
CA PHE A 113 -6.74 -0.98 -22.80
C PHE A 113 -7.35 0.20 -22.05
N ALA A 114 -7.62 1.30 -22.74
CA ALA A 114 -8.35 2.45 -22.21
C ALA A 114 -8.97 3.26 -23.34
N ASN A 115 -10.18 3.80 -23.13
CA ASN A 115 -10.83 4.73 -24.04
C ASN A 115 -10.86 4.22 -25.50
N ASN A 116 -11.24 2.93 -25.67
CA ASN A 116 -11.28 2.21 -26.95
C ASN A 116 -9.94 2.11 -27.71
N LYS A 117 -8.82 2.22 -26.99
CA LYS A 117 -7.47 2.17 -27.55
C LYS A 117 -6.62 1.21 -26.75
N LEU A 118 -5.75 0.50 -27.45
CA LEU A 118 -4.72 -0.31 -26.84
C LEU A 118 -3.45 0.52 -26.71
N TYR A 119 -2.88 0.55 -25.52
CA TYR A 119 -1.63 1.25 -25.20
C TYR A 119 -0.54 0.22 -24.92
N VAL A 120 0.63 0.40 -25.53
CA VAL A 120 1.78 -0.50 -25.36
C VAL A 120 3.01 0.31 -25.01
N ALA A 121 3.65 0.00 -23.89
CA ALA A 121 4.91 0.61 -23.48
C ALA A 121 6.08 -0.14 -24.11
N GLU A 122 7.03 0.63 -24.61
CA GLU A 122 8.26 0.12 -25.20
C GLU A 122 9.42 0.54 -24.29
N GLU A 123 10.14 -0.45 -23.75
CA GLU A 123 11.16 -0.20 -22.73
C GLU A 123 12.37 0.57 -23.28
N ASN A 124 12.79 0.31 -24.52
CA ASN A 124 14.04 0.82 -25.09
C ASN A 124 13.84 1.95 -26.11
N ASN A 125 12.62 2.44 -26.30
CA ASN A 125 12.26 3.42 -27.33
C ASN A 125 11.49 4.63 -26.78
N ASP A 126 11.42 4.79 -25.45
CA ASP A 126 10.86 5.95 -24.73
C ASP A 126 9.46 6.36 -25.23
N THR A 127 8.68 5.36 -25.65
CA THR A 127 7.44 5.57 -26.41
C THR A 127 6.34 4.65 -25.90
N VAL A 128 5.12 5.20 -25.86
CA VAL A 128 3.89 4.42 -25.76
C VAL A 128 3.17 4.43 -27.11
N TYR A 129 2.97 3.25 -27.69
CA TYR A 129 2.14 3.10 -28.89
C TYR A 129 0.66 3.21 -28.55
N VAL A 130 -0.08 3.94 -29.37
CA VAL A 130 -1.54 4.03 -29.33
C VAL A 130 -2.10 3.28 -30.53
N ILE A 131 -2.81 2.19 -30.27
CA ILE A 131 -3.21 1.23 -31.29
C ILE A 131 -4.74 1.16 -31.34
N ASP A 132 -5.27 1.13 -32.55
CA ASP A 132 -6.65 0.74 -32.81
C ASP A 132 -6.74 -0.78 -32.90
N PRO A 133 -7.41 -1.47 -31.96
CA PRO A 133 -7.57 -2.93 -32.04
C PRO A 133 -8.49 -3.36 -33.19
N ILE A 134 -9.37 -2.47 -33.69
CA ILE A 134 -10.34 -2.81 -34.75
C ILE A 134 -9.66 -2.77 -36.12
N THR A 135 -8.93 -1.70 -36.42
CA THR A 135 -8.17 -1.59 -37.67
C THR A 135 -6.79 -2.25 -37.58
N GLN A 136 -6.39 -2.71 -36.39
CA GLN A 136 -5.11 -3.37 -36.12
C GLN A 136 -3.90 -2.51 -36.54
N SER A 137 -3.97 -1.20 -36.28
CA SER A 137 -2.96 -0.24 -36.73
C SER A 137 -2.56 0.75 -35.64
N ILE A 138 -1.30 1.13 -35.63
CA ILE A 138 -0.77 2.22 -34.79
C ILE A 138 -1.39 3.54 -35.26
N ARG A 139 -2.13 4.22 -34.39
CA ARG A 139 -2.74 5.53 -34.65
C ARG A 139 -1.83 6.69 -34.25
N ASN A 140 -1.09 6.52 -33.16
CA ASN A 140 -0.23 7.56 -32.59
C ASN A 140 0.89 6.94 -31.76
N THR A 141 1.92 7.74 -31.46
CA THR A 141 3.01 7.42 -30.54
C THR A 141 3.15 8.56 -29.55
N ILE A 142 3.20 8.23 -28.26
CA ILE A 142 3.35 9.21 -27.18
C ILE A 142 4.78 9.11 -26.67
N SER A 143 5.55 10.19 -26.81
CA SER A 143 6.88 10.29 -26.19
C SER A 143 6.73 10.40 -24.68
N VAL A 144 7.42 9.53 -23.95
CA VAL A 144 7.45 9.47 -22.48
C VAL A 144 8.91 9.49 -22.01
N ASN A 145 9.13 9.38 -20.70
CA ASN A 145 10.48 9.21 -20.16
C ASN A 145 11.08 7.83 -20.52
N ASP A 146 12.39 7.70 -20.33
CA ASP A 146 13.13 6.49 -20.67
C ASP A 146 12.68 5.26 -19.86
N TYR A 147 12.92 4.06 -20.40
CA TYR A 147 12.63 2.77 -19.73
C TYR A 147 11.17 2.60 -19.31
N SER A 148 10.23 2.90 -20.22
CA SER A 148 8.80 2.72 -19.98
C SER A 148 8.46 1.24 -19.82
N TYR A 149 7.87 0.86 -18.69
CA TYR A 149 7.80 -0.56 -18.29
C TYR A 149 6.36 -1.06 -18.19
N TYR A 150 5.61 -0.58 -17.20
CA TYR A 150 4.24 -1.02 -16.94
C TYR A 150 3.26 0.12 -17.21
N LEU A 151 2.05 -0.22 -17.66
CA LEU A 151 0.95 0.73 -17.76
C LEU A 151 -0.30 0.24 -17.04
N ILE A 152 -1.05 1.18 -16.49
CA ILE A 152 -2.37 0.95 -15.93
C ILE A 152 -3.28 2.16 -16.21
N ALA A 153 -4.51 1.89 -16.62
CA ALA A 153 -5.52 2.92 -16.81
C ALA A 153 -6.28 3.21 -15.52
N SER A 154 -6.70 4.45 -15.31
CA SER A 154 -7.67 4.80 -14.28
C SER A 154 -9.00 4.07 -14.51
N PRO A 155 -9.82 3.83 -13.46
CA PRO A 155 -11.07 3.10 -13.61
C PRO A 155 -12.09 3.71 -14.58
N ASP A 156 -12.03 5.04 -14.76
CA ASP A 156 -12.83 5.80 -15.73
C ASP A 156 -12.18 5.88 -17.13
N GLU A 157 -11.03 5.22 -17.31
CA GLU A 157 -10.23 5.15 -18.52
C GLU A 157 -9.72 6.50 -19.05
N SER A 158 -9.85 7.58 -18.28
CA SER A 158 -9.50 8.95 -18.71
C SER A 158 -8.01 9.27 -18.58
N THR A 159 -7.30 8.49 -17.75
CA THR A 159 -5.89 8.72 -17.42
C THR A 159 -5.14 7.40 -17.50
N LEU A 160 -3.94 7.45 -18.08
CA LEU A 160 -3.02 6.32 -18.18
C LEU A 160 -1.76 6.65 -17.38
N TYR A 161 -1.38 5.74 -16.48
CA TYR A 161 -0.14 5.83 -15.72
C TYR A 161 0.89 4.89 -16.32
N VAL A 162 2.10 5.38 -16.52
CA VAL A 162 3.21 4.61 -17.10
C VAL A 162 4.40 4.69 -16.17
N SER A 163 4.86 3.56 -15.64
CA SER A 163 6.06 3.51 -14.81
C SER A 163 7.31 3.47 -15.70
N HIS A 164 8.37 4.07 -15.19
CA HIS A 164 9.68 4.10 -15.82
C HIS A 164 10.69 3.44 -14.90
N CYS A 165 11.26 2.29 -15.30
CA CYS A 165 12.26 1.58 -14.49
C CYS A 165 13.63 2.30 -14.53
N VAL A 166 13.66 3.49 -13.95
CA VAL A 166 14.84 4.33 -13.79
C VAL A 166 15.03 4.66 -12.30
N ASN A 167 16.27 4.97 -11.91
CA ASN A 167 16.60 5.22 -10.50
C ASN A 167 15.97 6.51 -9.95
N GLU A 168 15.56 7.42 -10.81
CA GLU A 168 14.89 8.67 -10.47
C GLU A 168 13.46 8.43 -9.95
N GLY A 169 12.86 7.28 -10.28
CA GLY A 169 11.50 6.92 -9.89
C GLY A 169 10.47 7.81 -10.57
N LEU A 170 10.18 7.54 -11.84
CA LEU A 170 9.28 8.38 -12.64
C LEU A 170 8.02 7.63 -13.04
N ILE A 171 6.89 8.34 -13.06
CA ILE A 171 5.61 7.84 -13.58
C ILE A 171 5.00 8.90 -14.49
N SER A 172 4.88 8.62 -15.79
CA SER A 172 4.18 9.50 -16.71
C SER A 172 2.67 9.38 -16.52
N VAL A 173 1.97 10.52 -16.54
CA VAL A 173 0.50 10.60 -16.45
C VAL A 173 -0.02 11.16 -17.77
N ILE A 174 -0.75 10.33 -18.51
CA ILE A 174 -1.20 10.60 -19.87
C ILE A 174 -2.70 10.79 -19.88
N ASP A 175 -3.17 11.82 -20.59
CA ASP A 175 -4.58 12.00 -20.94
C ASP A 175 -4.94 11.06 -22.10
N THR A 176 -5.91 10.18 -21.90
CA THR A 176 -6.32 9.21 -22.93
C THR A 176 -7.29 9.79 -23.96
N ALA A 177 -7.82 11.00 -23.78
CA ALA A 177 -8.61 11.67 -24.80
C ALA A 177 -7.71 12.37 -25.82
N THR A 178 -6.63 13.01 -25.36
CA THR A 178 -5.69 13.74 -26.22
C THR A 178 -4.43 12.95 -26.60
N ASP A 179 -4.17 11.82 -25.93
CA ASP A 179 -2.94 11.02 -26.09
C ASP A 179 -1.67 11.84 -25.83
N THR A 180 -1.68 12.62 -24.75
CA THR A 180 -0.55 13.50 -24.36
C THR A 180 -0.20 13.34 -22.89
N VAL A 181 1.09 13.41 -22.57
CA VAL A 181 1.58 13.48 -21.19
C VAL A 181 1.09 14.79 -20.55
N LYS A 182 0.27 14.68 -19.50
CA LYS A 182 -0.19 15.82 -18.68
C LYS A 182 0.89 16.28 -17.72
N THR A 183 1.55 15.31 -17.09
CA THR A 183 2.58 15.54 -16.07
C THR A 183 3.38 14.25 -15.86
N THR A 184 4.52 14.38 -15.19
CA THR A 184 5.33 13.25 -14.71
C THR A 184 5.43 13.36 -13.20
N ILE A 185 5.08 12.27 -12.50
CA ILE A 185 5.27 12.15 -11.05
C ILE A 185 6.73 11.76 -10.81
N SER A 186 7.44 12.58 -10.03
CA SER A 186 8.75 12.23 -9.48
C SER A 186 8.56 11.64 -8.09
N LEU A 187 9.05 10.41 -7.90
CA LEU A 187 9.08 9.74 -6.61
C LEU A 187 10.21 10.28 -5.70
N ASN A 188 10.94 11.30 -6.16
CA ASN A 188 11.93 12.06 -5.40
C ASN A 188 13.12 11.23 -4.93
N GLY A 189 13.52 10.22 -5.71
CA GLY A 189 14.69 9.37 -5.43
C GLY A 189 14.47 8.28 -4.38
N ASN A 190 13.33 8.31 -3.68
CA ASN A 190 12.73 7.16 -3.00
C ASN A 190 11.75 6.52 -4.00
N GLY A 191 11.60 5.21 -4.04
CA GLY A 191 10.84 4.52 -5.09
C GLY A 191 11.59 4.34 -6.41
N LYS A 192 12.78 3.75 -6.36
CA LYS A 192 13.65 3.51 -7.53
C LYS A 192 13.17 2.36 -8.41
N CYS A 193 13.37 2.49 -9.72
CA CYS A 193 12.88 1.56 -10.76
C CYS A 193 11.44 1.09 -10.45
N PRO A 194 10.45 2.00 -10.55
CA PRO A 194 9.05 1.61 -10.46
C PRO A 194 8.71 0.68 -11.62
N GLN A 195 8.06 -0.44 -11.31
CA GLN A 195 7.66 -1.46 -12.28
C GLN A 195 6.15 -1.67 -12.18
N GLY A 196 5.69 -2.72 -11.51
CA GLY A 196 4.27 -3.03 -11.37
C GLY A 196 3.47 -1.92 -10.70
N MET A 197 2.23 -1.74 -11.16
CA MET A 197 1.28 -0.80 -10.59
C MET A 197 -0.11 -1.43 -10.45
N THR A 198 -0.82 -1.06 -9.38
CA THR A 198 -2.24 -1.38 -9.18
C THR A 198 -2.99 -0.20 -8.59
N ILE A 199 -4.29 -0.10 -8.86
CA ILE A 199 -5.15 0.96 -8.34
C ILE A 199 -6.15 0.34 -7.38
N VAL A 200 -6.27 0.94 -6.19
CA VAL A 200 -7.30 0.61 -5.21
C VAL A 200 -8.00 1.90 -4.82
N ASP A 201 -9.31 1.94 -5.07
CA ASP A 201 -10.15 3.14 -4.95
C ASP A 201 -9.56 4.34 -5.71
N SER A 202 -9.01 5.31 -4.99
CA SER A 202 -8.38 6.52 -5.52
C SER A 202 -6.87 6.58 -5.26
N THR A 203 -6.26 5.44 -4.95
CA THR A 203 -4.82 5.33 -4.67
C THR A 203 -4.14 4.45 -5.70
N LEU A 204 -3.10 4.99 -6.33
CA LEU A 204 -2.17 4.23 -7.14
C LEU A 204 -1.06 3.66 -6.24
N PHE A 205 -0.90 2.34 -6.27
CA PHE A 205 0.18 1.62 -5.62
C PHE A 205 1.23 1.23 -6.66
N VAL A 206 2.50 1.44 -6.33
CA VAL A 206 3.62 1.27 -7.26
C VAL A 206 4.69 0.43 -6.58
N ALA A 207 5.03 -0.72 -7.16
CA ALA A 207 6.16 -1.52 -6.72
C ALA A 207 7.47 -0.91 -7.26
N ASN A 208 8.38 -0.60 -6.34
CA ASN A 208 9.68 -0.01 -6.67
C ASN A 208 10.77 -1.05 -6.42
N SER A 209 11.17 -1.74 -7.50
CA SER A 209 12.05 -2.89 -7.37
C SER A 209 13.49 -2.49 -7.04
N GLY A 210 13.91 -1.27 -7.41
CA GLY A 210 15.25 -0.77 -7.20
C GLY A 210 15.60 -0.41 -5.76
N ASP A 211 14.61 -0.26 -4.87
CA ASP A 211 14.85 0.04 -3.46
C ASP A 211 13.96 -0.73 -2.47
N GLY A 212 13.15 -1.67 -2.95
CA GLY A 212 12.40 -2.56 -2.07
C GLY A 212 11.18 -1.92 -1.45
N THR A 213 10.64 -0.83 -2.01
CA THR A 213 9.50 -0.10 -1.44
C THR A 213 8.24 -0.23 -2.29
N ILE A 214 7.07 0.04 -1.70
CA ILE A 214 5.84 0.37 -2.45
C ILE A 214 5.49 1.83 -2.21
N SER A 215 5.27 2.59 -3.29
CA SER A 215 4.75 3.96 -3.25
C SER A 215 3.22 3.95 -3.30
N ARG A 216 2.57 4.82 -2.52
CA ARG A 216 1.14 5.10 -2.56
C ARG A 216 0.94 6.54 -3.01
N ILE A 217 0.12 6.75 -4.03
CA ILE A 217 -0.08 8.06 -4.65
C ILE A 217 -1.58 8.35 -4.72
N ASN A 218 -2.01 9.49 -4.20
CA ASN A 218 -3.40 9.92 -4.22
C ASN A 218 -3.77 10.47 -5.59
N MET A 219 -4.71 9.81 -6.28
CA MET A 219 -5.14 10.20 -7.62
C MET A 219 -6.10 11.40 -7.63
N MET A 220 -6.67 11.77 -6.48
CA MET A 220 -7.66 12.86 -6.36
C MET A 220 -7.05 14.22 -5.98
N SER A 221 -5.82 14.25 -5.45
CA SER A 221 -5.19 15.45 -4.87
C SER A 221 -3.86 15.80 -5.53
N ASN A 222 -3.89 16.31 -6.78
CA ASN A 222 -2.68 16.70 -7.52
C ASN A 222 -1.58 15.63 -7.58
N LEU A 223 -1.93 14.34 -7.46
CA LEU A 223 -1.00 13.22 -7.51
C LEU A 223 0.03 13.22 -6.37
N GLU A 224 -0.39 13.63 -5.17
CA GLU A 224 0.44 13.62 -3.98
C GLU A 224 0.90 12.21 -3.59
N ILE A 225 2.20 12.05 -3.32
CA ILE A 225 2.75 10.81 -2.77
C ILE A 225 2.34 10.73 -1.30
N ILE A 226 1.45 9.78 -1.00
CA ILE A 226 0.96 9.50 0.35
C ILE A 226 2.07 8.88 1.19
N CYS A 227 2.76 7.86 0.68
CA CYS A 227 3.88 7.25 1.39
C CYS A 227 4.72 6.37 0.46
N GLN A 228 5.93 6.03 0.90
CA GLN A 228 6.81 5.05 0.25
C GLN A 228 7.41 4.16 1.34
N SER A 229 7.17 2.85 1.29
CA SER A 229 7.54 1.97 2.41
C SER A 229 7.92 0.56 1.97
N SER A 230 9.00 0.04 2.54
CA SER A 230 9.40 -1.38 2.43
C SER A 230 8.58 -2.31 3.30
N LEU A 231 7.78 -1.78 4.23
CA LEU A 231 6.84 -2.61 5.00
C LEU A 231 5.64 -3.01 4.13
N LEU A 232 5.28 -2.17 3.16
CA LEU A 232 4.21 -2.45 2.23
C LEU A 232 4.61 -3.48 1.17
N SER A 233 5.89 -3.58 0.84
CA SER A 233 6.39 -4.66 -0.01
C SER A 233 6.48 -5.97 0.78
N GLY A 234 6.88 -5.91 2.05
CA GLY A 234 7.14 -7.10 2.86
C GLY A 234 8.50 -7.74 2.61
N ASP A 235 9.24 -7.30 1.58
CA ASP A 235 10.68 -7.58 1.36
C ASP A 235 11.34 -6.67 0.30
N GLN A 236 12.60 -6.98 -0.03
CA GLN A 236 13.38 -6.44 -1.12
C GLN A 236 12.76 -6.76 -2.47
N ARG A 237 12.97 -5.84 -3.41
CA ARG A 237 12.65 -5.97 -4.84
C ARG A 237 11.22 -6.46 -5.15
N PRO A 238 10.16 -5.73 -4.73
CA PRO A 238 8.83 -5.97 -5.26
C PRO A 238 8.82 -5.63 -6.77
N GLU A 239 8.38 -6.56 -7.61
CA GLU A 239 8.36 -6.36 -9.06
C GLU A 239 6.94 -6.10 -9.59
N TYR A 240 5.99 -6.93 -9.17
CA TYR A 240 4.58 -6.82 -9.52
C TYR A 240 3.72 -6.81 -8.27
N LEU A 241 2.56 -6.16 -8.38
CA LEU A 241 1.54 -6.18 -7.34
C LEU A 241 0.14 -6.14 -7.93
N VAL A 242 -0.77 -6.86 -7.29
CA VAL A 242 -2.21 -6.83 -7.61
C VAL A 242 -3.02 -6.71 -6.34
N SER A 243 -4.16 -6.04 -6.41
CA SER A 243 -5.07 -5.94 -5.28
C SER A 243 -6.07 -7.10 -5.26
N SER A 244 -6.47 -7.52 -4.07
CA SER A 244 -7.65 -8.35 -3.87
C SER A 244 -8.89 -7.64 -4.42
N THR A 245 -9.88 -8.40 -4.90
CA THR A 245 -11.14 -7.86 -5.44
C THR A 245 -11.94 -7.01 -4.46
N ASN A 246 -11.75 -7.19 -3.14
CA ASN A 246 -12.38 -6.38 -2.10
C ASN A 246 -11.58 -5.12 -1.72
N GLY A 247 -10.42 -4.88 -2.37
CA GLY A 247 -9.56 -3.72 -2.14
C GLY A 247 -8.84 -3.69 -0.79
N LYS A 248 -8.80 -4.80 -0.03
CA LYS A 248 -8.22 -4.81 1.33
C LYS A 248 -6.80 -5.36 1.40
N GLN A 249 -6.33 -6.06 0.36
CA GLN A 249 -5.03 -6.71 0.34
C GLN A 249 -4.29 -6.44 -0.97
N LEU A 250 -2.96 -6.41 -0.88
CA LEU A 250 -2.04 -6.49 -2.01
C LEU A 250 -1.35 -7.84 -1.99
N TYR A 251 -1.24 -8.45 -3.16
CA TYR A 251 -0.36 -9.57 -3.44
C TYR A 251 0.85 -9.02 -4.17
N VAL A 252 2.03 -9.14 -3.56
CA VAL A 252 3.28 -8.54 -4.04
C VAL A 252 4.24 -9.65 -4.42
N VAL A 253 4.75 -9.62 -5.65
CA VAL A 253 5.66 -10.64 -6.19
C VAL A 253 7.11 -10.21 -5.94
N HIS A 254 7.89 -11.12 -5.37
CA HIS A 254 9.32 -10.98 -5.11
C HIS A 254 10.08 -12.08 -5.86
N PRO A 255 10.64 -11.79 -7.05
CA PRO A 255 11.24 -12.80 -7.92
C PRO A 255 12.51 -13.42 -7.32
N ASP A 256 13.36 -12.61 -6.67
CA ASP A 256 14.65 -13.06 -6.14
C ASP A 256 14.51 -14.05 -4.96
N ASP A 257 13.34 -14.04 -4.30
CA ASP A 257 13.01 -14.91 -3.17
C ASP A 257 11.96 -15.99 -3.55
N GLU A 258 11.56 -16.07 -4.83
CA GLU A 258 10.53 -16.98 -5.35
C GLU A 258 9.22 -16.95 -4.54
N ARG A 259 8.78 -15.75 -4.10
CA ARG A 259 7.66 -15.63 -3.16
C ARG A 259 6.63 -14.56 -3.52
N ILE A 260 5.44 -14.74 -2.95
CA ILE A 260 4.36 -13.75 -2.96
C ILE A 260 4.08 -13.34 -1.52
N MET A 261 4.15 -12.03 -1.26
CA MET A 261 3.75 -11.44 0.01
C MET A 261 2.31 -10.95 -0.06
N ILE A 262 1.53 -11.23 0.99
CA ILE A 262 0.17 -10.71 1.13
C ILE A 262 0.22 -9.63 2.20
N VAL A 263 -0.16 -8.42 1.82
CA VAL A 263 -0.07 -7.23 2.67
C VAL A 263 -1.43 -6.58 2.76
N ASP A 264 -1.93 -6.37 3.97
CA ASP A 264 -3.18 -5.65 4.18
C ASP A 264 -3.01 -4.16 3.85
N ILE A 265 -4.00 -3.60 3.16
CA ILE A 265 -4.06 -2.20 2.79
C ILE A 265 -4.66 -1.45 3.98
N PRO A 266 -3.89 -0.55 4.63
CA PRO A 266 -4.37 0.16 5.81
C PRO A 266 -5.51 1.12 5.46
N SER A 267 -6.60 1.05 6.22
CA SER A 267 -7.84 1.77 5.95
C SER A 267 -7.82 3.27 6.33
N THR A 268 -6.94 3.72 7.24
CA THR A 268 -6.88 5.13 7.71
C THR A 268 -5.51 5.52 8.30
N CYS A 269 -5.21 6.83 8.39
CA CYS A 269 -4.06 7.36 9.14
C CYS A 269 -4.22 7.15 10.67
N PRO A 270 -3.11 7.20 11.46
CA PRO A 270 -3.18 7.10 12.92
C PRO A 270 -3.95 8.28 13.53
N THR A 271 -4.76 8.03 14.55
CA THR A 271 -5.56 9.06 15.24
C THR A 271 -5.40 8.98 16.77
N ILE A 272 -5.52 10.14 17.44
CA ILE A 272 -5.47 10.27 18.91
C ILE A 272 -6.90 10.26 19.46
N LYS A 273 -7.14 9.57 20.59
CA LYS A 273 -8.43 9.57 21.28
C LYS A 273 -8.88 10.99 21.65
N LYS A 274 -10.17 11.24 21.46
CA LYS A 274 -10.82 12.44 21.99
C LYS A 274 -11.16 12.25 23.47
N ASP A 275 -11.33 13.35 24.20
CA ASP A 275 -11.75 13.38 25.61
C ASP A 275 -10.73 12.82 26.62
N LEU A 276 -9.45 13.11 26.42
CA LEU A 276 -8.38 12.73 27.36
C LEU A 276 -8.29 13.63 28.61
N ASP A 277 -9.16 14.63 28.78
CA ASP A 277 -9.17 15.50 29.97
C ASP A 277 -9.46 14.70 31.25
N HIS A 278 -8.57 14.77 32.25
CA HIS A 278 -8.76 14.06 33.51
C HIS A 278 -8.12 14.76 34.72
N SER A 279 -8.49 14.27 35.90
CA SER A 279 -7.97 14.76 37.18
C SER A 279 -7.34 13.64 38.00
N VAL A 280 -6.21 13.93 38.63
CA VAL A 280 -5.48 13.01 39.51
C VAL A 280 -5.08 13.72 40.79
N PHE A 281 -4.91 12.96 41.87
CA PHE A 281 -4.42 13.49 43.13
C PHE A 281 -2.90 13.61 43.12
N SER A 282 -2.36 14.61 43.81
CA SER A 282 -0.92 14.78 44.01
C SER A 282 -0.40 13.70 44.98
N ASP A 283 0.02 12.53 44.51
CA ASP A 283 0.33 11.40 45.39
C ASP A 283 1.59 10.60 45.02
N GLU A 284 2.45 11.15 44.15
CA GLU A 284 3.70 10.52 43.69
C GLU A 284 3.53 9.13 43.07
N ARG A 285 2.31 8.71 42.70
CA ARG A 285 2.11 7.46 41.97
C ARG A 285 2.14 7.70 40.47
N GLU A 286 2.90 6.87 39.77
CA GLU A 286 2.89 6.85 38.31
C GLU A 286 1.47 6.58 37.79
N GLN A 287 1.11 7.31 36.74
CA GLN A 287 -0.13 7.19 36.00
C GLN A 287 0.20 6.76 34.58
N SER A 288 -0.65 5.90 34.00
CA SER A 288 -0.57 5.57 32.58
C SER A 288 -1.94 5.68 31.90
N ILE A 289 -1.93 6.04 30.62
CA ILE A 289 -3.14 6.15 29.78
C ILE A 289 -2.82 5.85 28.32
N PHE A 290 -3.68 5.07 27.68
CA PHE A 290 -3.54 4.71 26.27
C PHE A 290 -4.21 5.74 25.35
N ILE A 291 -3.45 6.32 24.40
CA ILE A 291 -3.85 7.54 23.67
C ILE A 291 -4.33 7.32 22.22
N LEU A 292 -4.17 6.13 21.64
CA LEU A 292 -4.50 5.84 20.24
C LEU A 292 -5.94 5.34 20.04
N ASP A 293 -6.58 5.71 18.92
CA ASP A 293 -7.98 5.34 18.58
C ASP A 293 -8.11 4.34 17.40
N THR A 294 -7.08 4.18 16.54
CA THR A 294 -7.14 3.31 15.34
C THR A 294 -5.98 2.32 15.21
N ASP A 295 -6.25 1.20 14.50
CA ASP A 295 -5.24 0.27 14.00
C ASP A 295 -4.32 1.01 13.02
N ILE A 296 -3.17 1.38 13.54
CA ILE A 296 -1.97 1.75 12.80
C ILE A 296 -1.61 0.53 11.94
N CYS A 297 -1.12 0.71 10.71
CA CYS A 297 -0.55 -0.40 9.94
C CYS A 297 0.36 -1.22 10.88
N GLU A 298 -0.08 -2.42 11.27
CA GLU A 298 0.41 -3.03 12.50
C GLU A 298 1.93 -3.23 12.43
N ASN A 299 2.64 -2.77 13.47
CA ASN A 299 4.10 -2.72 13.62
C ASN A 299 4.87 -1.61 12.88
N GLN A 300 4.25 -0.50 12.48
CA GLN A 300 5.00 0.70 12.10
C GLN A 300 5.52 1.47 13.34
N PRO A 301 6.83 1.78 13.47
CA PRO A 301 7.36 2.53 14.61
C PRO A 301 6.95 4.01 14.56
N LEU A 302 5.86 4.37 15.25
CA LEU A 302 5.40 5.76 15.32
C LEU A 302 6.38 6.66 16.09
N THR A 303 6.50 7.91 15.63
CA THR A 303 7.19 8.97 16.37
C THR A 303 6.18 9.76 17.17
N PHE A 304 6.35 9.78 18.49
CA PHE A 304 5.52 10.54 19.40
C PHE A 304 6.30 11.76 19.89
N THR A 305 5.68 12.94 19.85
CA THR A 305 6.15 14.09 20.63
C THR A 305 5.11 14.44 21.68
N VAL A 306 5.58 14.76 22.87
CA VAL A 306 4.74 15.19 23.99
C VAL A 306 5.37 16.38 24.68
N SER A 307 4.55 17.38 24.97
CA SER A 307 4.96 18.59 25.69
C SER A 307 3.91 19.01 26.69
N THR A 308 4.30 19.79 27.69
CA THR A 308 3.38 20.38 28.66
C THR A 308 3.77 21.82 28.96
N ASP A 309 2.78 22.67 29.19
CA ASP A 309 2.95 24.08 29.53
C ASP A 309 3.41 24.30 30.99
N LYS A 310 3.16 23.32 31.86
CA LYS A 310 3.45 23.37 33.31
C LYS A 310 4.21 22.13 33.78
N PRO A 311 5.48 21.96 33.38
CA PRO A 311 6.28 20.81 33.75
C PRO A 311 6.48 20.67 35.27
N GLU A 312 6.39 21.75 36.03
CA GLU A 312 6.53 21.76 37.49
C GLU A 312 5.43 20.96 38.23
N LEU A 313 4.28 20.74 37.59
CA LEU A 313 3.21 19.93 38.14
C LEU A 313 3.56 18.43 38.20
N PHE A 314 4.61 17.99 37.50
CA PHE A 314 4.98 16.58 37.39
C PHE A 314 6.37 16.30 38.01
N SER A 315 6.49 15.22 38.79
CA SER A 315 7.80 14.70 39.22
C SER A 315 8.46 13.88 38.12
N MET A 316 7.65 13.21 37.29
CA MET A 316 8.03 12.62 36.01
C MET A 316 7.14 13.23 34.93
N LYS A 317 7.74 13.99 34.02
CA LYS A 317 7.03 14.63 32.90
C LYS A 317 6.35 13.57 32.02
N PRO A 318 5.26 13.93 31.32
CA PRO A 318 4.64 13.04 30.34
C PRO A 318 5.65 12.52 29.31
N THR A 319 5.66 11.20 29.12
CA THR A 319 6.38 10.48 28.06
C THR A 319 5.43 9.50 27.39
N ILE A 320 5.70 9.09 26.14
CA ILE A 320 4.84 8.14 25.41
C ILE A 320 5.71 6.97 24.95
N SER A 321 5.25 5.74 25.19
CA SER A 321 5.88 4.51 24.75
C SER A 321 5.69 4.29 23.24
N THR A 322 6.45 3.36 22.66
CA THR A 322 6.29 2.97 21.25
C THR A 322 4.94 2.32 20.94
N SER A 323 4.23 1.81 21.96
CA SER A 323 2.88 1.27 21.83
C SER A 323 1.78 2.34 21.95
N GLY A 324 2.14 3.62 22.19
CA GLY A 324 1.18 4.69 22.41
C GLY A 324 0.56 4.70 23.82
N GLU A 325 1.26 4.19 24.82
CA GLU A 325 0.90 4.37 26.23
C GLU A 325 1.66 5.57 26.82
N MET A 326 0.94 6.56 27.34
CA MET A 326 1.53 7.74 27.97
C MET A 326 1.74 7.50 29.47
N HIS A 327 2.92 7.83 29.99
CA HIS A 327 3.31 7.72 31.39
C HIS A 327 3.64 9.08 31.98
N TYR A 328 3.21 9.35 33.21
CA TYR A 328 3.59 10.55 33.97
C TYR A 328 3.44 10.34 35.48
N GLN A 329 4.03 11.21 36.30
CA GLN A 329 3.90 11.13 37.76
C GLN A 329 3.57 12.52 38.35
N PRO A 330 2.45 12.67 39.08
CA PRO A 330 2.09 13.92 39.76
C PRO A 330 3.08 14.33 40.84
N ASN A 331 3.43 15.62 40.89
CA ASN A 331 4.24 16.17 41.97
C ASN A 331 3.39 16.38 43.23
N ILE A 332 3.74 15.73 44.34
CA ILE A 332 2.98 15.80 45.60
C ILE A 332 2.85 17.22 46.18
N LYS A 333 3.79 18.12 45.85
CA LYS A 333 3.85 19.48 46.42
C LYS A 333 3.08 20.50 45.60
N ASN A 334 2.70 20.17 44.37
CA ASN A 334 2.11 21.10 43.43
C ASN A 334 0.70 20.65 43.03
N SER A 335 -0.16 21.62 42.75
CA SER A 335 -1.52 21.39 42.29
C SER A 335 -1.89 22.46 41.28
N GLY A 336 -2.69 22.11 40.28
CA GLY A 336 -3.05 23.00 39.19
C GLY A 336 -3.49 22.23 37.97
N LYS A 337 -3.68 22.94 36.87
CA LYS A 337 -4.11 22.38 35.59
C LYS A 337 -3.02 22.62 34.54
N ALA A 338 -2.47 21.55 33.97
CA ALA A 338 -1.50 21.56 32.87
C ALA A 338 -2.20 21.20 31.56
N GLN A 339 -1.86 21.91 30.49
CA GLN A 339 -2.13 21.47 29.13
C GLN A 339 -1.01 20.52 28.68
N VAL A 340 -1.38 19.42 28.05
CA VAL A 340 -0.48 18.45 27.42
C VAL A 340 -0.80 18.44 25.94
N ASN A 341 0.23 18.62 25.11
CA ASN A 341 0.12 18.58 23.66
C ASN A 341 0.84 17.32 23.17
N ILE A 342 0.15 16.53 22.36
CA ILE A 342 0.69 15.32 21.75
C ILE A 342 0.67 15.51 20.24
N SER A 343 1.76 15.12 19.59
CA SER A 343 1.75 14.83 18.16
C SER A 343 2.18 13.39 17.94
N ILE A 344 1.48 12.72 17.03
CA ILE A 344 1.86 11.42 16.50
C ILE A 344 2.18 11.64 15.05
N THR A 345 3.35 11.21 14.65
CA THR A 345 3.76 11.19 13.25
C THR A 345 4.12 9.76 12.92
N ASP A 346 3.69 9.26 11.76
CA ASP A 346 4.24 8.02 11.25
C ASP A 346 5.78 8.15 11.09
N PRO A 347 6.55 7.04 11.11
CA PRO A 347 8.01 7.09 11.05
C PRO A 347 8.59 7.79 9.81
N ALA A 348 7.76 8.01 8.79
CA ALA A 348 8.19 8.58 7.53
C ALA A 348 7.62 10.01 7.29
N GLY A 349 6.90 10.57 8.27
CA GLY A 349 6.45 11.96 8.26
C GLY A 349 5.14 12.23 7.51
N TYR A 350 4.45 11.21 7.01
CA TYR A 350 3.44 11.37 5.96
C TYR A 350 2.03 11.70 6.45
N CYS A 351 1.66 11.19 7.62
CA CYS A 351 0.43 11.54 8.31
C CYS A 351 0.77 11.90 9.76
N SER A 352 0.27 13.05 10.22
CA SER A 352 0.39 13.46 11.62
C SER A 352 -0.98 13.76 12.22
N ALA A 353 -1.17 13.33 13.45
CA ALA A 353 -2.29 13.73 14.29
C ALA A 353 -1.72 14.54 15.45
N SER A 354 -2.39 15.65 15.80
CA SER A 354 -2.05 16.42 16.98
C SER A 354 -3.30 16.68 17.79
N GLU A 355 -3.18 16.59 19.11
CA GLU A 355 -4.29 16.82 20.03
C GLU A 355 -3.75 17.44 21.32
N SER A 356 -4.61 18.23 21.97
CA SER A 356 -4.30 18.85 23.25
C SER A 356 -5.37 18.54 24.27
N PHE A 357 -4.97 18.19 25.48
CA PHE A 357 -5.89 17.94 26.59
C PHE A 357 -5.29 18.44 27.90
N TYR A 358 -6.08 18.37 28.98
CA TYR A 358 -5.70 18.86 30.28
C TYR A 358 -5.58 17.77 31.33
N ILE A 359 -4.49 17.82 32.09
CA ILE A 359 -4.31 17.06 33.32
C ILE A 359 -4.45 18.01 34.50
N THR A 360 -5.42 17.75 35.38
CA THR A 360 -5.63 18.53 36.62
C THR A 360 -5.08 17.77 37.82
N ILE A 361 -4.05 18.31 38.47
CA ILE A 361 -3.49 17.76 39.70
C ILE A 361 -4.14 18.42 40.90
N ILE A 362 -4.84 17.62 41.69
CA ILE A 362 -5.57 18.04 42.89
C ILE A 362 -4.67 17.83 44.10
N ALA A 363 -4.48 18.87 44.90
CA ALA A 363 -3.70 18.80 46.13
C ALA A 363 -4.28 17.75 47.10
N THR A 364 -3.46 16.80 47.53
CA THR A 364 -3.77 15.90 48.66
C THR A 364 -3.52 16.65 49.96
N GLY A 365 -4.52 17.41 50.37
CA GLY A 365 -4.48 18.16 51.62
C GLY A 365 -4.60 17.24 52.83
N TYR A 366 -3.48 16.92 53.48
CA TYR A 366 -3.43 16.86 54.94
C TYR A 366 -2.35 17.80 55.46
N LYS A 367 -2.69 19.09 55.62
CA LYS A 367 -1.93 19.98 56.52
C LYS A 367 -2.36 19.67 57.95
N LEU A 368 -1.61 18.82 58.65
CA LEU A 368 -1.70 18.75 60.10
C LEU A 368 -1.06 20.04 60.66
N SER A 369 -1.86 21.06 60.95
CA SER A 369 -1.36 22.23 61.70
C SER A 369 -1.55 21.98 63.18
N LEU A 370 -0.47 21.53 63.84
CA LEU A 370 -0.43 21.46 65.30
C LEU A 370 -0.29 22.88 65.85
N LYS A 371 -1.42 23.50 66.25
CA LYS A 371 -1.36 24.55 67.26
C LYS A 371 -1.12 23.87 68.60
N LYS A 372 0.03 24.12 69.22
CA LYS A 372 0.26 23.76 70.62
C LYS A 372 -0.74 24.53 71.49
N LYS A 373 -1.84 23.87 71.84
CA LYS A 373 -2.63 24.14 73.05
C LYS A 373 -3.11 22.80 73.58
N GLU A 374 -3.05 22.69 74.88
CA GLU A 374 -3.21 21.49 75.70
C GLU A 374 -4.46 20.67 75.31
N GLU A 375 -4.31 19.35 75.37
CA GLU A 375 -5.28 18.27 75.11
C GLU A 375 -5.69 18.01 73.64
N VAL A 376 -5.15 16.91 73.09
CA VAL A 376 -5.62 16.33 71.82
C VAL A 376 -6.58 15.18 72.12
N GLN A 377 -7.87 15.37 71.83
CA GLN A 377 -8.82 14.29 71.61
C GLN A 377 -8.76 13.88 70.13
N PHE A 378 -8.41 12.62 69.86
CA PHE A 378 -8.40 12.06 68.51
C PHE A 378 -9.80 11.59 68.12
N LYS A 379 -10.36 12.12 67.02
CA LYS A 379 -11.47 11.48 66.32
C LYS A 379 -11.01 11.11 64.91
N LEU A 380 -10.72 9.82 64.71
CA LEU A 380 -10.41 9.25 63.41
C LEU A 380 -11.73 9.07 62.63
N MET A 381 -11.88 9.72 61.48
CA MET A 381 -12.92 9.35 60.51
C MET A 381 -12.25 8.65 59.34
N MET A 382 -12.43 7.33 59.28
CA MET A 382 -11.99 6.47 58.18
C MET A 382 -13.13 6.45 57.15
N VAL A 383 -12.92 6.99 55.95
CA VAL A 383 -13.83 6.75 54.82
C VAL A 383 -13.26 5.57 54.05
N MET A 384 -13.88 4.40 54.22
CA MET A 384 -13.57 3.22 53.44
C MET A 384 -14.03 3.39 52.00
N LYS A 385 -13.15 3.02 51.08
CA LYS A 385 -13.41 2.86 49.65
C LYS A 385 -14.38 1.70 49.46
N THR A 386 -15.61 1.94 49.03
CA THR A 386 -16.44 0.89 48.42
C THR A 386 -16.06 0.83 46.94
N SER A 387 -15.31 -0.20 46.57
CA SER A 387 -15.34 -0.75 45.22
C SER A 387 -16.72 -1.36 44.99
N GLN A 388 -17.40 -0.98 43.91
CA GLN A 388 -18.41 -1.84 43.31
C GLN A 388 -17.98 -2.20 41.89
N HIS A 389 -18.27 -3.46 41.58
CA HIS A 389 -17.94 -4.24 40.39
C HIS A 389 -18.37 -3.61 39.07
#